data_AF-A0A7I8VMT1-F1
#
_entry.id   AF-A0A7I8VMT1-F1
#
_cell.length_a   1.000
_cell.length_b   1.000
_cell.length_c   1.000
_cell.angle_alpha   90.00
_cell.angle_beta   90.00
_cell.angle_gamma   90.00
#
_symmetry.space_group_name_H-M   'P 1'
#
loop_
_entity.id
_entity.type
_entity.pdbx_description
1 polymer ?
#
loop_
_entity_poly.entity_id
_entity_poly.type
_entity_poly.pdbx_seq_one_letter_code
_entity_poly.pdbx_strand_id
1 'polypeptide(L)'
;MDPTDDIMIKYKNIAASLKKRFLRKPNLSEGADHFSREARILRDEECFEYSAFFSLAQARCEHTLPNYPGEADALICAAQSFLEAHMLETELNCPSFRENLLAASNCFDHAIRVYIENNERCLAASLCIQMGDTLRKLHLPDEAINHYENAMEHQKGNVTVVSQCFRDIASCNLEIKNYETALKTLTDLATYLRKNGHKSSSGKVLGESRDILCEAEINRILILMLTEPMQSRLHPANASLMETYSWLAEDYERDTFLPKNMFLLLQSAFMANQARDFEALSDLSQELSPFLNVEQKQLFSLILSEHCR
;
A
#
# COMPACT_ATOMS: atom_id res chain seq x y z
N MET A 1 6.89 37.84 -22.92
CA MET A 1 6.80 36.49 -23.53
C MET A 1 6.36 35.58 -22.41
N ASP A 2 5.31 34.82 -22.63
CA ASP A 2 4.80 33.87 -21.63
C ASP A 2 5.89 32.81 -21.40
N PRO A 3 6.33 32.53 -20.15
CA PRO A 3 7.36 31.51 -19.87
C PRO A 3 7.02 30.15 -20.48
N THR A 4 5.73 29.84 -20.60
CA THR A 4 5.21 28.60 -21.21
C THR A 4 5.53 28.47 -22.70
N ASP A 5 5.56 29.59 -23.44
CA ASP A 5 5.90 29.59 -24.87
C ASP A 5 7.38 29.22 -25.08
N ASP A 6 8.28 29.66 -24.20
CA ASP A 6 9.71 29.35 -24.30
C ASP A 6 9.99 27.87 -24.03
N ILE A 7 9.32 27.27 -23.03
CA ILE A 7 9.43 25.84 -22.72
C ILE A 7 8.97 24.98 -23.91
N MET A 8 7.83 25.32 -24.53
CA MET A 8 7.32 24.60 -25.69
C MET A 8 8.22 24.74 -26.92
N ILE A 9 8.88 25.88 -27.09
CA ILE A 9 9.88 26.07 -28.15
C ILE A 9 11.10 25.17 -27.90
N LYS A 10 11.63 25.13 -26.66
CA LYS A 10 12.73 24.24 -26.29
C LYS A 10 12.37 22.77 -26.57
N TYR A 11 11.19 22.32 -26.17
CA TYR A 11 10.70 20.97 -26.44
C TYR A 11 10.66 20.67 -27.94
N LYS A 12 10.06 21.56 -28.74
CA LYS A 12 9.97 21.41 -30.20
C LYS A 12 11.35 21.37 -30.87
N ASN A 13 12.31 22.15 -30.38
CA ASN A 13 13.67 22.18 -30.92
C ASN A 13 14.41 20.85 -30.69
N ILE A 14 14.31 20.29 -29.48
CA ILE A 14 14.89 18.97 -29.18
C ILE A 14 14.17 17.89 -30.01
N ALA A 15 12.84 17.89 -30.06
CA ALA A 15 12.09 16.92 -30.88
C ALA A 15 12.42 17.02 -32.38
N ALA A 16 12.68 18.23 -32.89
CA ALA A 16 13.07 18.45 -34.28
C ALA A 16 14.50 17.97 -34.58
N SER A 17 15.41 17.97 -33.59
CA SER A 17 16.77 17.43 -33.74
C SER A 17 16.76 15.90 -33.92
N LEU A 18 15.73 15.23 -33.37
CA LEU A 18 15.55 13.77 -33.41
C LEU A 18 14.81 13.27 -34.65
N LYS A 19 14.22 14.16 -35.46
CA LYS A 19 13.60 13.78 -36.73
C LYS A 19 14.68 13.29 -37.71
N LYS A 20 14.40 12.18 -38.41
CA LYS A 20 15.25 11.64 -39.48
C LYS A 20 15.59 12.74 -40.49
N ARG A 21 16.87 13.13 -40.54
CA ARG A 21 17.42 13.95 -41.62
C ARG A 21 17.95 13.02 -42.69
N PHE A 22 17.82 13.41 -43.95
CA PHE A 22 18.24 12.61 -45.10
C PHE A 22 19.67 12.07 -44.86
N LEU A 23 19.84 10.73 -44.89
CA LEU A 23 21.09 9.98 -44.68
C LEU A 23 21.73 9.97 -43.27
N ARG A 24 21.21 10.65 -42.24
CA ARG A 24 21.78 10.64 -40.88
C ARG A 24 20.83 9.96 -39.88
N LYS A 25 21.30 8.89 -39.23
CA LYS A 25 20.58 8.30 -38.08
C LYS A 25 20.52 9.35 -36.95
N PRO A 26 19.34 9.62 -36.37
CA PRO A 26 19.22 10.54 -35.24
C PRO A 26 20.01 10.00 -34.04
N ASN A 27 20.71 10.88 -33.33
CA ASN A 27 21.47 10.52 -32.13
C ASN A 27 20.51 10.50 -30.94
N LEU A 28 19.77 9.39 -30.79
CA LEU A 28 18.72 9.26 -29.78
C LEU A 28 19.26 9.33 -28.34
N SER A 29 20.51 8.90 -28.11
CA SER A 29 21.14 8.93 -26.79
C SER A 29 21.42 10.36 -26.34
N GLU A 30 21.98 11.18 -27.24
CA GLU A 30 22.18 12.61 -26.96
C GLU A 30 20.83 13.33 -26.78
N GLY A 31 19.81 12.93 -27.55
CA GLY A 31 18.44 13.42 -27.37
C GLY A 31 17.88 13.13 -25.98
N ALA A 32 18.04 11.89 -25.51
CA ALA A 32 17.62 11.48 -24.17
C ALA A 32 18.34 12.29 -23.08
N ASP A 33 19.65 12.52 -23.22
CA ASP A 33 20.43 13.34 -22.29
C ASP A 33 19.96 14.81 -22.26
N HIS A 34 19.64 15.39 -23.42
CA HIS A 34 19.09 16.74 -23.50
C HIS A 34 17.72 16.82 -22.82
N PHE A 35 16.83 15.87 -23.07
CA PHE A 35 15.53 15.81 -22.37
C PHE A 35 15.69 15.64 -20.86
N SER A 36 16.60 14.77 -20.42
CA SER A 36 16.88 14.54 -19.00
C SER A 36 17.41 15.80 -18.30
N ARG A 37 18.30 16.55 -18.96
CA ARG A 37 18.86 17.80 -18.43
C ARG A 37 17.79 18.87 -18.27
N GLU A 38 16.99 19.10 -19.31
CA GLU A 38 15.92 20.11 -19.27
C GLU A 38 14.83 19.73 -18.25
N ALA A 39 14.48 18.45 -18.12
CA ALA A 39 13.53 17.99 -17.10
C ALA A 39 14.00 18.36 -15.68
N ARG A 40 15.29 18.18 -15.37
CA ARG A 40 15.85 18.56 -14.06
C ARG A 40 15.77 20.06 -13.81
N ILE A 41 16.11 20.88 -14.80
CA ILE A 41 16.01 22.34 -14.69
C ILE A 41 14.56 22.76 -14.43
N LEU A 42 13.61 22.21 -15.19
CA LEU A 42 12.19 22.52 -15.03
C LEU A 42 11.66 22.08 -13.66
N ARG A 43 12.15 20.96 -13.12
CA ARG A 43 11.80 20.52 -11.77
C ARG A 43 12.36 21.47 -10.70
N ASP A 44 13.59 21.95 -10.88
CA ASP A 44 14.20 22.95 -9.98
C ASP A 44 13.47 24.31 -10.05
N GLU A 45 12.84 24.63 -11.19
CA GLU A 45 11.98 25.79 -11.39
C GLU A 45 10.51 25.55 -10.98
N GLU A 46 10.20 24.43 -10.30
CA GLU A 46 8.84 24.04 -9.85
C GLU A 46 7.81 23.88 -11.00
N CYS A 47 8.29 23.75 -12.24
CA CYS A 47 7.47 23.52 -13.44
C CYS A 47 7.25 22.01 -13.68
N PHE A 48 6.60 21.34 -12.71
CA PHE A 48 6.53 19.88 -12.61
C PHE A 48 5.85 19.18 -13.81
N GLU A 49 4.73 19.70 -14.32
CA GLU A 49 4.02 19.11 -15.47
C GLU A 49 4.90 19.08 -16.72
N TYR A 50 5.63 20.18 -16.97
CA TYR A 50 6.55 20.26 -18.09
C TYR A 50 7.77 19.36 -17.90
N SER A 51 8.34 19.28 -16.69
CA SER A 51 9.37 18.30 -16.35
C SER A 51 8.93 16.88 -16.73
N ALA A 52 7.70 16.50 -16.38
CA ALA A 52 7.15 15.19 -16.68
C ALA A 52 7.06 14.91 -18.19
N PHE A 53 6.65 15.89 -19.01
CA PHE A 53 6.61 15.73 -20.48
C PHE A 53 8.00 15.53 -21.09
N PHE A 54 9.03 16.19 -20.56
CA PHE A 54 10.41 15.97 -21.02
C PHE A 54 10.90 14.57 -20.62
N SER A 55 10.60 14.10 -19.40
CA SER A 55 10.91 12.72 -18.97
C SER A 55 10.17 11.66 -19.80
N LEU A 56 8.92 11.90 -20.20
CA LEU A 56 8.21 11.03 -21.14
C LEU A 56 8.88 10.97 -22.52
N ALA A 57 9.38 12.11 -23.02
CA ALA A 57 10.12 12.14 -24.27
C ALA A 57 11.46 11.39 -24.17
N GLN A 58 12.14 11.47 -23.01
CA GLN A 58 13.31 10.66 -22.70
C GLN A 58 12.97 9.16 -22.74
N ALA A 59 11.91 8.72 -22.05
CA ALA A 59 11.48 7.32 -22.05
C ALA A 59 11.25 6.77 -23.47
N ARG A 60 10.62 7.56 -24.34
CA ARG A 60 10.40 7.19 -25.76
C ARG A 60 11.70 7.05 -26.55
N CYS A 61 12.72 7.85 -26.24
CA CYS A 61 14.04 7.72 -26.85
C CYS A 61 14.72 6.42 -26.41
N GLU A 62 14.69 6.12 -25.11
CA GLU A 62 15.28 4.90 -24.53
C GLU A 62 14.60 3.62 -25.01
N HIS A 63 13.26 3.63 -25.14
CA HIS A 63 12.48 2.56 -25.76
C HIS A 63 12.97 2.24 -27.18
N THR A 64 13.30 3.28 -27.95
CA THR A 64 13.80 3.14 -29.32
C THR A 64 15.27 2.68 -29.35
N LEU A 65 16.01 2.85 -28.24
CA LEU A 65 17.41 2.44 -28.03
C LEU A 65 17.55 1.05 -27.37
N PRO A 66 16.51 0.21 -27.42
CA PRO A 66 16.22 -0.89 -26.49
C PRO A 66 16.90 -0.85 -25.11
N ASN A 67 16.88 0.31 -24.43
CA ASN A 67 17.45 0.47 -23.09
C ASN A 67 16.34 0.44 -22.03
N TYR A 68 15.88 -0.76 -21.67
CA TYR A 68 14.77 -0.92 -20.71
C TYR A 68 14.99 -0.28 -19.32
N PRO A 69 16.18 -0.31 -18.68
CA PRO A 69 16.32 0.32 -17.36
C PRO A 69 16.23 1.84 -17.47
N GLY A 70 16.82 2.43 -18.52
CA GLY A 70 16.72 3.87 -18.79
C GLY A 70 15.29 4.29 -19.14
N GLU A 71 14.56 3.46 -19.88
CA GLU A 71 13.13 3.69 -20.16
C GLU A 71 12.30 3.70 -18.88
N ALA A 72 12.47 2.69 -18.03
CA ALA A 72 11.73 2.59 -16.78
C ALA A 72 12.08 3.73 -15.79
N ASP A 73 13.36 4.06 -15.63
CA ASP A 73 13.79 5.19 -14.79
C ASP A 73 13.20 6.53 -15.26
N ALA A 74 13.18 6.76 -16.58
CA ALA A 74 12.58 7.95 -17.16
C ALA A 74 11.06 8.01 -16.94
N LEU A 75 10.36 6.87 -17.03
CA LEU A 75 8.93 6.77 -16.72
C LEU A 75 8.65 7.04 -15.23
N ILE A 76 9.47 6.51 -14.32
CA ILE A 76 9.36 6.77 -12.88
C ILE A 76 9.58 8.26 -12.58
N CYS A 77 10.59 8.88 -13.21
CA CYS A 77 10.83 10.33 -13.05
C CYS A 77 9.65 11.18 -13.55
N ALA A 78 9.04 10.78 -14.67
CA ALA A 78 7.84 11.44 -15.17
C ALA A 78 6.67 11.30 -14.18
N ALA A 79 6.46 10.08 -13.66
CA ALA A 79 5.40 9.80 -12.70
C ALA A 79 5.56 10.62 -11.40
N GLN A 80 6.78 10.69 -10.87
CA GLN A 80 7.10 11.50 -9.69
C GLN A 80 6.85 12.98 -9.93
N SER A 81 7.25 13.52 -11.08
CA SER A 81 6.99 14.92 -11.44
C SER A 81 5.48 15.21 -11.52
N PHE A 82 4.68 14.29 -12.11
CA PHE A 82 3.22 14.44 -12.12
C PHE A 82 2.59 14.35 -10.72
N LEU A 83 3.13 13.52 -9.83
CA LEU A 83 2.67 13.46 -8.43
C LEU A 83 2.98 14.75 -7.67
N GLU A 84 4.18 15.31 -7.85
CA GLU A 84 4.55 16.61 -7.27
C GLU A 84 3.63 17.73 -7.77
N ALA A 85 3.31 17.74 -9.07
CA ALA A 85 2.32 18.66 -9.64
C ALA A 85 0.95 18.51 -8.97
N HIS A 86 0.48 17.27 -8.78
CA HIS A 86 -0.81 17.00 -8.14
C HIS A 86 -0.83 17.38 -6.65
N MET A 87 0.28 17.18 -5.94
CA MET A 87 0.41 17.60 -4.55
C MET A 87 0.32 19.13 -4.44
N LEU A 88 0.99 19.86 -5.33
CA LEU A 88 0.92 21.32 -5.40
C LEU A 88 -0.52 21.80 -5.67
N GLU A 89 -1.23 21.18 -6.62
CA GLU A 89 -2.65 21.48 -6.86
C GLU A 89 -3.51 21.30 -5.62
N THR A 90 -3.26 20.21 -4.88
CA THR A 90 -3.99 19.86 -3.66
C THR A 90 -3.72 20.88 -2.55
N GLU A 91 -2.47 21.30 -2.38
CA GLU A 91 -2.09 22.35 -1.42
C GLU A 91 -2.75 23.70 -1.75
N LEU A 92 -2.83 24.04 -3.04
CA LEU A 92 -3.46 25.26 -3.52
C LEU A 92 -5.00 25.20 -3.51
N ASN A 93 -5.59 24.04 -3.15
CA ASN A 93 -7.03 23.76 -3.25
C ASN A 93 -7.60 24.09 -4.64
N CYS A 94 -6.80 23.88 -5.68
CA CYS A 94 -7.24 24.06 -7.05
C CYS A 94 -8.24 22.93 -7.39
N PRO A 95 -9.43 23.25 -7.92
CA PRO A 95 -10.33 22.21 -8.43
C PRO A 95 -9.71 21.59 -9.67
N SER A 96 -8.97 20.48 -9.51
CA SER A 96 -8.38 19.72 -10.61
C SER A 96 -9.16 18.42 -10.84
N PHE A 97 -9.20 17.98 -12.10
CA PHE A 97 -9.80 16.71 -12.50
C PHE A 97 -8.86 15.51 -12.28
N ARG A 98 -7.84 15.67 -11.42
CA ARG A 98 -6.82 14.65 -11.12
C ARG A 98 -6.10 14.13 -12.37
N GLU A 99 -5.94 14.98 -13.39
CA GLU A 99 -5.28 14.60 -14.64
C GLU A 99 -3.82 14.24 -14.41
N ASN A 100 -3.14 15.01 -13.55
CA ASN A 100 -1.77 14.76 -13.14
C ASN A 100 -1.64 13.43 -12.38
N LEU A 101 -2.57 13.11 -11.48
CA LEU A 101 -2.58 11.81 -10.79
C LEU A 101 -2.79 10.64 -11.78
N LEU A 102 -3.75 10.77 -12.70
CA LEU A 102 -4.01 9.74 -13.72
C LEU A 102 -2.77 9.55 -14.64
N ALA A 103 -2.12 10.64 -15.02
CA ALA A 103 -0.89 10.61 -15.81
C ALA A 103 0.23 9.88 -15.05
N ALA A 104 0.39 10.16 -13.75
CA ALA A 104 1.34 9.46 -12.90
C ALA A 104 1.06 7.95 -12.82
N SER A 105 -0.19 7.55 -12.56
CA SER A 105 -0.59 6.13 -12.51
C SER A 105 -0.28 5.40 -13.81
N ASN A 106 -0.61 6.01 -14.95
CA ASN A 106 -0.29 5.43 -16.27
C ASN A 106 1.22 5.28 -16.51
N CYS A 107 2.03 6.24 -16.04
CA CYS A 107 3.50 6.17 -16.14
C CYS A 107 4.06 5.02 -15.28
N PHE A 108 3.57 4.87 -14.04
CA PHE A 108 3.96 3.76 -13.18
C PHE A 108 3.55 2.41 -13.75
N ASP A 109 2.30 2.28 -14.19
CA ASP A 109 1.81 1.04 -14.82
C ASP A 109 2.64 0.66 -16.06
N HIS A 110 3.09 1.66 -16.82
CA HIS A 110 3.97 1.42 -17.96
C HIS A 110 5.36 0.95 -17.49
N ALA A 111 5.96 1.59 -16.49
CA ALA A 111 7.25 1.17 -15.94
C ALA A 111 7.17 -0.26 -15.36
N ILE A 112 6.09 -0.60 -14.65
CA ILE A 112 5.83 -1.93 -14.11
C ILE A 112 5.79 -2.97 -15.25
N ARG A 113 5.08 -2.68 -16.36
CA ARG A 113 5.04 -3.57 -17.54
C ARG A 113 6.43 -3.78 -18.14
N VAL A 114 7.23 -2.72 -18.29
CA VAL A 114 8.61 -2.81 -18.79
C VAL A 114 9.44 -3.76 -17.92
N TYR A 115 9.37 -3.65 -16.59
CA TYR A 115 10.09 -4.56 -15.70
C TYR A 115 9.58 -6.01 -15.76
N ILE A 116 8.26 -6.21 -15.91
CA ILE A 116 7.67 -7.55 -16.03
C ILE A 116 8.12 -8.23 -17.33
N GLU A 117 8.11 -7.51 -18.45
CA GLU A 117 8.53 -8.00 -19.77
C GLU A 117 10.02 -8.43 -19.76
N ASN A 118 10.85 -7.73 -18.97
CA ASN A 118 12.28 -8.03 -18.82
C ASN A 118 12.60 -9.00 -17.66
N ASN A 119 11.59 -9.66 -17.05
CA ASN A 119 11.70 -10.61 -15.94
C ASN A 119 12.20 -10.05 -14.60
N GLU A 120 12.19 -8.73 -14.39
CA GLU A 120 12.60 -8.08 -13.14
C GLU A 120 11.43 -7.89 -12.16
N ARG A 121 10.80 -9.01 -11.77
CA ARG A 121 9.58 -9.01 -10.92
C ARG A 121 9.75 -8.36 -9.55
N CYS A 122 10.96 -8.41 -8.99
CA CYS A 122 11.25 -7.76 -7.71
C CYS A 122 11.11 -6.23 -7.81
N LEU A 123 11.66 -5.63 -8.87
CA LEU A 123 11.58 -4.19 -9.12
C LEU A 123 10.15 -3.78 -9.44
N ALA A 124 9.45 -4.54 -10.31
CA ALA A 124 8.04 -4.32 -10.60
C ALA A 124 7.18 -4.25 -9.33
N ALA A 125 7.34 -5.20 -8.42
CA ALA A 125 6.59 -5.20 -7.17
C ALA A 125 7.01 -4.09 -6.19
N SER A 126 8.29 -3.69 -6.17
CA SER A 126 8.72 -2.54 -5.36
C SER A 126 8.05 -1.24 -5.81
N LEU A 127 7.85 -1.07 -7.12
CA LEU A 127 7.13 0.07 -7.69
C LEU A 127 5.63 0.03 -7.38
N CYS A 128 5.01 -1.16 -7.44
CA CYS A 128 3.63 -1.32 -7.00
C CYS A 128 3.43 -0.91 -5.54
N ILE A 129 4.36 -1.29 -4.65
CA ILE A 129 4.30 -0.88 -3.23
C ILE A 129 4.49 0.63 -3.09
N GLN A 130 5.46 1.22 -3.79
CA GLN A 130 5.67 2.66 -3.78
C GLN A 130 4.44 3.44 -4.24
N MET A 131 3.75 2.94 -5.28
CA MET A 131 2.52 3.54 -5.79
C MET A 131 1.39 3.42 -4.76
N GLY A 132 1.22 2.25 -4.15
CA GLY A 132 0.25 2.03 -3.07
C GLY A 132 0.47 2.99 -1.89
N ASP A 133 1.71 3.14 -1.44
CA ASP A 133 2.06 4.03 -0.33
C ASP A 133 1.79 5.51 -0.66
N THR A 134 2.01 5.90 -1.91
CA THR A 134 1.73 7.26 -2.39
C THR A 134 0.23 7.51 -2.43
N LEU A 135 -0.55 6.59 -2.99
CA LEU A 135 -2.01 6.69 -3.06
C LEU A 135 -2.65 6.73 -1.66
N ARG A 136 -2.12 5.93 -0.72
CA ARG A 136 -2.55 5.96 0.68
C ARG A 136 -2.30 7.32 1.33
N LYS A 137 -1.14 7.94 1.08
CA LYS A 137 -0.84 9.32 1.54
C LYS A 137 -1.77 10.37 0.93
N LEU A 138 -2.26 10.15 -0.29
CA LEU A 138 -3.25 11.00 -0.96
C LEU A 138 -4.69 10.69 -0.54
N HIS A 139 -4.90 9.87 0.50
CA HIS A 139 -6.21 9.44 0.99
C HIS A 139 -7.06 8.71 -0.05
N LEU A 140 -6.42 7.89 -0.89
CA LEU A 140 -7.06 7.01 -1.88
C LEU A 140 -6.76 5.52 -1.59
N PRO A 141 -7.22 4.99 -0.44
CA PRO A 141 -6.94 3.61 -0.05
C PRO A 141 -7.55 2.57 -1.00
N ASP A 142 -8.68 2.88 -1.66
CA ASP A 142 -9.33 1.95 -2.61
C ASP A 142 -8.45 1.62 -3.81
N GLU A 143 -7.78 2.64 -4.38
CA GLU A 143 -6.87 2.47 -5.50
C GLU A 143 -5.57 1.79 -5.05
N ALA A 144 -5.09 2.13 -3.85
CA ALA A 144 -3.87 1.54 -3.27
C ALA A 144 -3.96 0.01 -3.12
N ILE A 145 -5.13 -0.51 -2.73
CA ILE A 145 -5.36 -1.96 -2.55
C ILE A 145 -4.99 -2.74 -3.81
N ASN A 146 -5.42 -2.28 -4.99
CA ASN A 146 -5.15 -2.97 -6.26
C ASN A 146 -3.64 -3.06 -6.53
N HIS A 147 -2.88 -2.00 -6.21
CA HIS A 147 -1.43 -2.00 -6.40
C HIS A 147 -0.72 -2.95 -5.42
N TYR A 148 -1.16 -3.02 -4.16
CA TYR A 148 -0.61 -3.99 -3.20
C TYR A 148 -0.92 -5.44 -3.59
N GLU A 149 -2.12 -5.73 -4.10
CA GLU A 149 -2.48 -7.06 -4.61
C GLU A 149 -1.61 -7.47 -5.81
N ASN A 150 -1.38 -6.54 -6.75
CA ASN A 150 -0.48 -6.76 -7.87
C ASN A 150 0.97 -7.03 -7.40
N ALA A 151 1.45 -6.32 -6.39
CA ALA A 151 2.77 -6.56 -5.80
C ALA A 151 2.91 -7.98 -5.22
N MET A 152 1.87 -8.44 -4.52
CA MET A 152 1.83 -9.80 -3.96
C MET A 152 1.84 -10.88 -5.04
N GLU A 153 1.15 -10.65 -6.15
CA GLU A 153 1.14 -11.59 -7.27
C GLU A 153 2.53 -11.78 -7.88
N HIS A 154 3.28 -10.69 -8.04
CA HIS A 154 4.63 -10.73 -8.59
C HIS A 154 5.67 -11.31 -7.64
N GLN A 155 5.45 -11.25 -6.31
CA GLN A 155 6.39 -11.71 -5.28
C GLN A 155 5.91 -12.91 -4.44
N LYS A 156 5.10 -13.83 -4.99
CA LYS A 156 4.58 -15.02 -4.26
C LYS A 156 5.64 -15.86 -3.50
N GLY A 157 6.93 -15.74 -3.83
CA GLY A 157 8.04 -16.41 -3.15
C GLY A 157 8.68 -15.67 -1.96
N ASN A 158 8.44 -14.36 -1.79
CA ASN A 158 9.01 -13.57 -0.70
C ASN A 158 7.98 -13.37 0.41
N VAL A 159 8.11 -14.16 1.48
CA VAL A 159 7.16 -14.16 2.61
C VAL A 159 7.08 -12.79 3.29
N THR A 160 8.21 -12.10 3.46
CA THR A 160 8.26 -10.81 4.15
C THR A 160 7.45 -9.75 3.40
N VAL A 161 7.68 -9.63 2.09
CA VAL A 161 6.99 -8.62 1.26
C VAL A 161 5.50 -8.94 1.16
N VAL A 162 5.13 -10.20 0.90
CA VAL A 162 3.72 -10.60 0.83
C VAL A 162 3.00 -10.33 2.15
N SER A 163 3.64 -10.61 3.29
CA SER A 163 3.05 -10.37 4.61
C SER A 163 2.85 -8.89 4.90
N GLN A 164 3.80 -8.05 4.47
CA GLN A 164 3.67 -6.59 4.59
C GLN A 164 2.54 -6.05 3.70
N CYS A 165 2.46 -6.48 2.42
CA CYS A 165 1.35 -6.09 1.54
C CYS A 165 -0.02 -6.48 2.11
N PHE A 166 -0.16 -7.68 2.69
CA PHE A 166 -1.39 -8.09 3.36
C PHE A 166 -1.77 -7.15 4.52
N ARG A 167 -0.77 -6.72 5.31
CA ARG A 167 -0.95 -5.79 6.41
C ARG A 167 -1.40 -4.42 5.90
N ASP A 168 -0.80 -3.93 4.83
CA ASP A 168 -1.14 -2.64 4.22
C ASP A 168 -2.55 -2.69 3.58
N ILE A 169 -2.93 -3.78 2.92
CA ILE A 169 -4.30 -3.99 2.40
C ILE A 169 -5.32 -4.03 3.53
N ALA A 170 -5.02 -4.75 4.62
CA ALA A 170 -5.92 -4.81 5.77
C ALA A 170 -6.12 -3.42 6.39
N SER A 171 -5.04 -2.65 6.52
CA SER A 171 -5.09 -1.28 7.02
C SER A 171 -5.89 -0.35 6.09
N CYS A 172 -5.70 -0.44 4.77
CA CYS A 172 -6.52 0.30 3.80
C CYS A 172 -8.01 -0.03 3.92
N ASN A 173 -8.35 -1.33 4.04
CA ASN A 173 -9.75 -1.75 4.21
C ASN A 173 -10.37 -1.24 5.53
N LEU A 174 -9.56 -1.11 6.60
CA LEU A 174 -10.01 -0.52 7.86
C LEU A 174 -10.29 0.99 7.71
N GLU A 175 -9.46 1.71 6.96
CA GLU A 175 -9.68 3.14 6.65
C GLU A 175 -10.99 3.36 5.86
N ILE A 176 -11.30 2.48 4.90
CA ILE A 176 -12.54 2.49 4.11
C ILE A 176 -13.76 1.99 4.94
N LYS A 177 -13.52 1.48 6.16
CA LYS A 177 -14.53 0.82 7.03
C LYS A 177 -15.13 -0.44 6.40
N ASN A 178 -14.41 -1.08 5.48
CA ASN A 178 -14.79 -2.38 4.92
C ASN A 178 -14.30 -3.51 5.84
N TYR A 179 -14.98 -3.68 6.97
CA TYR A 179 -14.58 -4.63 8.00
C TYR A 179 -14.66 -6.11 7.55
N GLU A 180 -15.57 -6.45 6.64
CA GLU A 180 -15.71 -7.81 6.13
C GLU A 180 -14.50 -8.23 5.28
N THR A 181 -14.09 -7.37 4.34
CA THR A 181 -12.88 -7.60 3.52
C THR A 181 -11.64 -7.57 4.39
N ALA A 182 -11.53 -6.63 5.33
CA ALA A 182 -10.40 -6.57 6.27
C ALA A 182 -10.25 -7.88 7.06
N LEU A 183 -11.35 -8.42 7.60
CA LEU A 183 -11.35 -9.68 8.34
C LEU A 183 -10.92 -10.86 7.48
N LYS A 184 -11.35 -10.90 6.20
CA LYS A 184 -10.92 -11.91 5.23
C LYS A 184 -9.42 -11.82 4.96
N THR A 185 -8.92 -10.63 4.62
CA THR A 185 -7.49 -10.38 4.33
C THR A 185 -6.60 -10.77 5.51
N LEU A 186 -6.98 -10.42 6.75
CA LEU A 186 -6.24 -10.80 7.96
C LEU A 186 -6.27 -12.32 8.22
N THR A 187 -7.38 -12.98 7.87
CA THR A 187 -7.48 -14.44 7.96
C THR A 187 -6.58 -15.12 6.93
N ASP A 188 -6.59 -14.63 5.68
CA ASP A 188 -5.75 -15.13 4.59
C ASP A 188 -4.27 -14.96 4.93
N LEU A 189 -3.87 -13.79 5.46
CA LEU A 189 -2.53 -13.53 6.01
C LEU A 189 -2.13 -14.57 7.06
N ALA A 190 -3.00 -14.82 8.04
CA ALA A 190 -2.71 -15.79 9.10
C ALA A 190 -2.52 -17.21 8.54
N THR A 191 -3.31 -17.61 7.55
CA THR A 191 -3.13 -18.92 6.89
C THR A 191 -1.86 -18.98 6.04
N TYR A 192 -1.51 -17.89 5.35
CA TYR A 192 -0.30 -17.79 4.53
C TYR A 192 0.95 -17.91 5.41
N LEU A 193 1.03 -17.14 6.50
CA LEU A 193 2.16 -17.18 7.43
C LEU A 193 2.28 -18.52 8.16
N ARG A 194 1.18 -19.19 8.51
CA ARG A 194 1.23 -20.54 9.08
C ARG A 194 1.76 -21.60 8.09
N LYS A 195 1.55 -21.40 6.79
CA LYS A 195 2.04 -22.30 5.74
C LYS A 195 3.49 -22.01 5.36
N ASN A 196 3.81 -20.74 5.12
CA ASN A 196 5.05 -20.31 4.47
C ASN A 196 6.04 -19.59 5.40
N GLY A 197 5.60 -19.17 6.60
CA GLY A 197 6.44 -18.46 7.56
C GLY A 197 7.61 -19.29 8.07
N HIS A 198 8.65 -18.60 8.54
CA HIS A 198 9.82 -19.23 9.13
C HIS A 198 9.44 -19.93 10.45
N LYS A 199 9.66 -21.25 10.50
CA LYS A 199 9.36 -22.08 11.67
C LYS A 199 10.64 -22.45 12.40
N SER A 200 10.58 -22.43 13.72
CA SER A 200 11.57 -23.02 14.62
C SER A 200 11.68 -24.54 14.41
N SER A 201 12.74 -25.14 14.94
CA SER A 201 12.86 -26.60 15.09
C SER A 201 11.68 -27.22 15.88
N SER A 202 11.04 -26.42 16.74
CA SER A 202 9.82 -26.78 17.47
C SER A 202 8.51 -26.52 16.70
N GLY A 203 8.57 -26.11 15.43
CA GLY A 203 7.39 -25.84 14.59
C GLY A 203 6.73 -24.47 14.80
N LYS A 204 7.19 -23.66 15.76
CA LYS A 204 6.64 -22.32 16.07
C LYS A 204 7.10 -21.27 15.07
N VAL A 205 6.21 -20.35 14.67
CA VAL A 205 6.56 -19.23 13.80
C VAL A 205 7.47 -18.25 14.56
N LEU A 206 8.56 -17.81 13.94
CA LEU A 206 9.58 -16.95 14.56
C LEU A 206 9.73 -15.60 13.86
N GLY A 207 10.32 -14.64 14.58
CA GLY A 207 10.71 -13.33 14.06
C GLY A 207 9.53 -12.44 13.70
N GLU A 208 9.72 -11.59 12.69
CA GLU A 208 8.74 -10.61 12.20
C GLU A 208 7.39 -11.24 11.84
N SER A 209 7.39 -12.47 11.33
CA SER A 209 6.15 -13.20 11.04
C SER A 209 5.29 -13.45 12.27
N ARG A 210 5.90 -13.60 13.46
CA ARG A 210 5.16 -13.74 14.71
C ARG A 210 4.50 -12.42 15.11
N ASP A 211 5.22 -11.31 14.99
CA ASP A 211 4.71 -9.99 15.38
C ASP A 211 3.54 -9.58 14.48
N ILE A 212 3.64 -9.83 13.17
CA ILE A 212 2.56 -9.63 12.20
C ILE A 212 1.34 -10.51 12.55
N LEU A 213 1.54 -11.76 12.96
CA LEU A 213 0.46 -12.63 13.40
C LEU A 213 -0.22 -12.13 14.68
N CYS A 214 0.55 -11.56 15.63
CA CYS A 214 -0.01 -10.94 16.83
C CYS A 214 -0.91 -9.76 16.47
N GLU A 215 -0.42 -8.84 15.65
CA GLU A 215 -1.19 -7.68 15.19
C GLU A 215 -2.46 -8.11 14.44
N ALA A 216 -2.35 -9.10 13.56
CA ALA A 216 -3.50 -9.64 12.84
C ALA A 216 -4.54 -10.28 13.76
N GLU A 217 -4.12 -11.00 14.81
CA GLU A 217 -5.03 -11.60 15.78
C GLU A 217 -5.79 -10.54 16.58
N ILE A 218 -5.10 -9.50 17.05
CA ILE A 218 -5.71 -8.36 17.74
C ILE A 218 -6.76 -7.68 16.84
N ASN A 219 -6.37 -7.32 15.61
CA ASN A 219 -7.27 -6.65 14.67
C ASN A 219 -8.50 -7.51 14.34
N ARG A 220 -8.33 -8.82 14.15
CA ARG A 220 -9.45 -9.74 13.90
C ARG A 220 -10.44 -9.76 15.07
N ILE A 221 -9.96 -9.81 16.31
CA ILE A 221 -10.84 -9.82 17.50
C ILE A 221 -11.59 -8.49 17.63
N LEU A 222 -10.90 -7.36 17.48
CA LEU A 222 -11.54 -6.04 17.54
C LEU A 222 -12.60 -5.87 16.45
N ILE A 223 -12.32 -6.31 15.23
CA ILE A 223 -13.31 -6.29 14.14
C ILE A 223 -14.51 -7.19 14.46
N LEU A 224 -14.29 -8.38 15.02
CA LEU A 224 -15.37 -9.31 15.40
C LEU A 224 -16.25 -8.75 16.54
N MET A 225 -15.65 -8.04 17.50
CA MET A 225 -16.39 -7.31 18.54
C MET A 225 -17.23 -6.16 17.95
N LEU A 226 -16.67 -5.43 16.99
CA LEU A 226 -17.36 -4.31 16.35
C LEU A 226 -18.52 -4.74 15.46
N THR A 227 -18.34 -5.82 14.70
CA THR A 227 -19.30 -6.23 13.66
C THR A 227 -20.39 -7.19 14.14
N GLU A 228 -20.22 -7.80 15.32
CA GLU A 228 -21.07 -8.86 15.88
C GLU A 228 -21.72 -9.78 14.82
N PRO A 229 -20.92 -10.39 13.93
CA PRO A 229 -21.45 -11.09 12.78
C PRO A 229 -22.20 -12.34 13.23
N MET A 230 -23.37 -12.60 12.62
CA MET A 230 -24.12 -13.84 12.87
C MET A 230 -23.22 -15.06 12.60
N GLN A 231 -23.15 -15.98 13.57
CA GLN A 231 -22.24 -17.14 13.55
C GLN A 231 -22.31 -17.99 12.26
N SER A 232 -23.47 -18.01 11.59
CA SER A 232 -23.67 -18.74 10.33
C SER A 232 -22.94 -18.16 9.11
N ARG A 233 -22.50 -16.90 9.18
CA ARG A 233 -21.77 -16.21 8.10
C ARG A 233 -20.27 -16.15 8.34
N LEU A 234 -19.79 -16.69 9.46
CA LEU A 234 -18.39 -16.61 9.84
C LEU A 234 -17.56 -17.70 9.16
N HIS A 235 -16.39 -17.28 8.67
CA HIS A 235 -15.35 -18.22 8.26
C HIS A 235 -14.95 -19.11 9.46
N PRO A 236 -14.72 -20.44 9.29
CA PRO A 236 -14.43 -21.35 10.40
C PRO A 236 -13.24 -20.92 11.27
N ALA A 237 -12.23 -20.30 10.66
CA ALA A 237 -11.05 -19.78 11.38
C ALA A 237 -11.39 -18.59 12.30
N ASN A 238 -12.46 -17.84 12.00
CA ASN A 238 -12.96 -16.75 12.85
C ASN A 238 -13.89 -17.29 13.93
N ALA A 239 -14.73 -18.29 13.62
CA ALA A 239 -15.54 -18.97 14.62
C ALA A 239 -14.68 -19.63 15.72
N SER A 240 -13.64 -20.37 15.32
CA SER A 240 -12.70 -20.98 16.27
C SER A 240 -11.92 -19.94 17.10
N LEU A 241 -11.66 -18.76 16.53
CA LEU A 241 -11.05 -17.66 17.26
C LEU A 241 -12.01 -17.13 18.32
N MET A 242 -13.27 -16.86 17.96
CA MET A 242 -14.29 -16.42 18.93
C MET A 242 -14.50 -17.42 20.07
N GLU A 243 -14.52 -18.72 19.76
CA GLU A 243 -14.60 -19.77 20.78
C GLU A 243 -13.43 -19.67 21.77
N THR A 244 -12.21 -19.41 21.27
CA THR A 244 -10.99 -19.30 22.09
C THR A 244 -11.08 -18.13 23.08
N TYR A 245 -11.68 -17.02 22.67
CA TYR A 245 -11.82 -15.82 23.52
C TYR A 245 -13.13 -15.81 24.33
N SER A 246 -14.02 -16.78 24.12
CA SER A 246 -15.26 -16.93 24.88
C SER A 246 -15.07 -17.75 26.17
N TRP A 247 -16.07 -17.71 27.05
CA TRP A 247 -16.12 -18.44 28.33
C TRP A 247 -15.87 -19.96 28.23
N LEU A 248 -15.95 -20.55 27.03
CA LEU A 248 -15.86 -21.99 26.79
C LEU A 248 -14.44 -22.53 26.62
N ALA A 249 -13.42 -21.65 26.57
CA ALA A 249 -12.03 -22.09 26.42
C ALA A 249 -11.44 -22.49 27.78
N GLU A 250 -11.63 -23.76 28.19
CA GLU A 250 -10.99 -24.33 29.39
C GLU A 250 -9.48 -24.63 29.18
N ASP A 251 -8.99 -24.58 27.94
CA ASP A 251 -7.60 -24.90 27.59
C ASP A 251 -6.70 -23.67 27.47
N TYR A 252 -5.96 -23.38 28.54
CA TYR A 252 -4.90 -22.36 28.60
C TYR A 252 -3.62 -22.74 27.80
N GLU A 253 -3.60 -23.92 27.15
CA GLU A 253 -2.42 -24.48 26.48
C GLU A 253 -2.41 -24.32 24.96
N ARG A 254 -3.21 -23.42 24.38
CA ARG A 254 -3.01 -23.08 22.96
C ARG A 254 -1.75 -22.24 22.78
N ASP A 255 -0.97 -22.59 21.75
CA ASP A 255 0.12 -21.79 21.19
C ASP A 255 -0.47 -20.49 20.59
N THR A 256 -0.80 -19.55 21.47
CA THR A 256 -1.18 -18.19 21.09
C THR A 256 0.08 -17.42 20.73
N PHE A 257 -0.02 -16.55 19.73
CA PHE A 257 1.12 -15.70 19.34
C PHE A 257 1.33 -14.57 20.37
N LEU A 258 0.25 -14.19 21.05
CA LEU A 258 0.15 -13.08 21.98
C LEU A 258 0.81 -13.37 23.33
N PRO A 259 1.41 -12.35 23.97
CA PRO A 259 1.80 -12.44 25.38
C PRO A 259 0.60 -12.76 26.28
N LYS A 260 0.80 -13.58 27.32
CA LYS A 260 -0.27 -14.03 28.23
C LYS A 260 -1.12 -12.89 28.78
N ASN A 261 -0.51 -11.79 29.21
CA ASN A 261 -1.23 -10.64 29.77
C ASN A 261 -2.15 -9.98 28.72
N MET A 262 -1.65 -9.81 27.49
CA MET A 262 -2.44 -9.27 26.39
C MET A 262 -3.62 -10.18 26.04
N PHE A 263 -3.37 -11.50 25.98
CA PHE A 263 -4.41 -12.48 25.72
C PHE A 263 -5.54 -12.39 26.75
N LEU A 264 -5.19 -12.34 28.05
CA LEU A 264 -6.17 -12.25 29.13
C LEU A 264 -6.98 -10.94 29.07
N LEU A 265 -6.33 -9.81 28.81
CA LEU A 265 -7.03 -8.51 28.67
C LEU A 265 -7.99 -8.51 27.49
N LEU A 266 -7.57 -9.03 26.32
CA LEU A 266 -8.44 -9.16 25.15
C LEU A 266 -9.59 -10.14 25.39
N GLN A 267 -9.35 -11.24 26.10
CA GLN A 267 -10.39 -12.18 26.49
C GLN A 267 -11.42 -11.51 27.41
N SER A 268 -10.98 -10.78 28.44
CA SER A 268 -11.89 -10.02 29.30
C SER A 268 -12.68 -8.96 28.53
N ALA A 269 -12.06 -8.25 27.59
CA ALA A 269 -12.75 -7.25 26.78
C ALA A 269 -13.79 -7.88 25.85
N PHE A 270 -13.46 -9.01 25.22
CA PHE A 270 -14.38 -9.77 24.38
C PHE A 270 -15.59 -10.29 25.18
N MET A 271 -15.36 -10.81 26.38
CA MET A 271 -16.42 -11.26 27.28
C MET A 271 -17.29 -10.10 27.79
N ALA A 272 -16.70 -8.96 28.15
CA ALA A 272 -17.43 -7.76 28.55
C ALA A 272 -18.32 -7.24 27.42
N ASN A 273 -17.81 -7.25 26.18
CA ASN A 273 -18.61 -6.90 24.99
C ASN A 273 -19.80 -7.84 24.78
N GLN A 274 -19.60 -9.16 24.89
CA GLN A 274 -20.70 -10.13 24.80
C GLN A 274 -21.74 -9.97 25.92
N ALA A 275 -21.29 -9.66 27.14
CA ALA A 275 -22.16 -9.42 28.29
C ALA A 275 -22.85 -8.04 28.24
N ARG A 276 -22.47 -7.17 27.29
CA ARG A 276 -22.88 -5.76 27.20
C ARG A 276 -22.57 -4.96 28.48
N ASP A 277 -21.45 -5.29 29.11
CA ASP A 277 -20.93 -4.59 30.28
C ASP A 277 -20.00 -3.44 29.84
N PHE A 278 -20.59 -2.27 29.61
CA PHE A 278 -19.89 -1.10 29.08
C PHE A 278 -18.97 -0.43 30.11
N GLU A 279 -19.26 -0.59 31.40
CA GLU A 279 -18.40 -0.06 32.48
C GLU A 279 -17.09 -0.85 32.50
N ALA A 280 -17.18 -2.18 32.52
CA ALA A 280 -16.00 -3.04 32.43
C ALA A 280 -15.23 -2.82 31.11
N LEU A 281 -15.93 -2.63 29.98
CA LEU A 281 -15.27 -2.40 28.68
C LEU A 281 -14.51 -1.05 28.63
N SER A 282 -15.04 -0.02 29.30
CA SER A 282 -14.39 1.29 29.45
C SER A 282 -13.10 1.20 30.28
N ASP A 283 -13.16 0.50 31.41
CA ASP A 283 -11.99 0.29 32.28
C ASP A 283 -10.91 -0.52 31.56
N LEU A 284 -11.31 -1.61 30.88
CA LEU A 284 -10.42 -2.43 30.07
C LEU A 284 -9.80 -1.67 28.89
N SER A 285 -10.47 -0.65 28.36
CA SER A 285 -9.90 0.22 27.33
C SER A 285 -8.65 0.96 27.82
N GLN A 286 -8.67 1.43 29.07
CA GLN A 286 -7.53 2.12 29.66
C GLN A 286 -6.36 1.16 29.89
N GLU A 287 -6.65 -0.06 30.33
CA GLU A 287 -5.65 -1.10 30.56
C GLU A 287 -5.05 -1.66 29.27
N LEU A 288 -5.83 -1.75 28.19
CA LEU A 288 -5.38 -2.21 26.87
C LEU A 288 -4.62 -1.12 26.10
N SER A 289 -4.94 0.16 26.30
CA SER A 289 -4.34 1.30 25.59
C SER A 289 -2.80 1.27 25.47
N PRO A 290 -1.99 0.96 26.51
CA PRO A 290 -0.54 0.94 26.36
C PRO A 290 -0.03 -0.14 25.40
N PHE A 291 -0.82 -1.18 25.13
CA PHE A 291 -0.42 -2.30 24.29
C PHE A 291 -0.96 -2.24 22.85
N LEU A 292 -1.92 -1.36 22.58
CA LEU A 292 -2.55 -1.21 21.26
C LEU A 292 -1.83 -0.14 20.42
N ASN A 293 -1.74 -0.37 19.11
CA ASN A 293 -1.29 0.65 18.15
C ASN A 293 -2.42 1.69 17.86
N VAL A 294 -2.11 2.74 17.10
CA VAL A 294 -3.07 3.83 16.84
C VAL A 294 -4.35 3.33 16.14
N GLU A 295 -4.21 2.47 15.13
CA GLU A 295 -5.34 1.89 14.39
C GLU A 295 -6.23 1.02 15.30
N GLN A 296 -5.62 0.18 16.15
CA GLN A 296 -6.31 -0.66 17.13
C GLN A 296 -7.06 0.17 18.18
N LYS A 297 -6.46 1.27 18.65
CA LYS A 297 -7.14 2.20 19.57
C LYS A 297 -8.35 2.85 18.90
N GLN A 298 -8.24 3.22 17.62
CA GLN A 298 -9.37 3.75 16.87
C GLN A 298 -10.49 2.71 16.75
N LEU A 299 -10.17 1.46 16.39
CA LEU A 299 -11.16 0.37 16.37
C LEU A 299 -11.83 0.17 17.73
N PHE A 300 -11.05 0.16 18.83
CA PHE A 300 -11.60 0.01 20.17
C PHE A 300 -12.52 1.18 20.55
N SER A 301 -12.13 2.40 20.19
CA SER A 301 -12.97 3.59 20.43
C SER A 301 -14.29 3.53 19.64
N LEU A 302 -14.27 2.96 18.42
CA LEU A 302 -15.47 2.74 17.62
C LEU A 302 -16.41 1.74 18.31
N ILE A 303 -15.86 0.64 18.85
CA ILE A 303 -16.65 -0.35 19.63
C ILE A 303 -17.36 0.35 20.78
N LEU A 304 -16.65 1.14 21.59
CA LEU A 304 -17.26 1.89 22.69
C LEU A 304 -18.36 2.85 22.20
N SER A 305 -18.14 3.52 21.07
CA SER A 305 -19.09 4.50 20.54
C SER A 305 -20.39 3.90 19.97
N GLU A 306 -20.31 2.74 19.31
CA GLU A 306 -21.48 2.04 18.76
C GLU A 306 -22.36 1.47 19.87
N HIS A 307 -21.75 1.07 21.00
CA HIS A 307 -22.45 0.44 22.09
C HIS A 307 -22.94 1.40 23.19
N CYS A 308 -22.47 2.65 23.20
CA CYS A 308 -23.02 3.72 24.03
C CYS A 308 -24.25 4.45 23.40
N ARG A 309 -24.72 4.03 22.23
CA ARG A 309 -25.98 4.51 21.62
C ARG A 309 -27.16 3.64 22.00
#